data_AF-A0A1A3CSN1-F1
#
_entry.id   AF-A0A1A3CSN1-F1
#
_cell.length_a   1.000
_cell.length_b   1.000
_cell.length_c   1.000
_cell.angle_alpha   90.00
_cell.angle_beta   90.00
_cell.angle_gamma   90.00
#
_symmetry.space_group_name_H-M   'P 1'
#
loop_
_entity.id
_entity.type
_entity.pdbx_description
1 polymer ?
#
loop_
_entity_poly.entity_id
_entity_poly.type
_entity_poly.pdbx_seq_one_letter_code
_entity_poly.pdbx_strand_id
1 'polypeptide(L)'
;MADRSLKSVLAQGGPLDPARAVDVVRRVAAAIDAAHASQTVHREVTSGTIHLAADDSVFLSDSGGPTPSTERTRSLVTNTEATYQADVYALALVLYECLVGHPPQTAGPGAPIARPSEQRAGIPVALDDVVAKGLATNPDDRYRSAAELVAAAQGALAGDPPAPSRPSDAATRTINLPPPPPSPNPPPPQWDPGYGRSPTVSYPHSRPIPLPPPPPARRRRRIAPVLAGVVIVAAVVAGAIAIPRLVHHNGSASATSTASAVPTAAPRHTYTGQPIELPFPGMYPTKSLAVDGAGNIYVLASTAPPPDAGLFDSSPAQLFKLTPGGGSPTTLDFPGVDLRSASDLAVDQAGNIYLSVGAQVWYIEGGKSTPIRLPFRGFTAINAIAVDTAGNTYAVGGLLGSDLNSSLKYGAKKLALGENRPTDLSFGDIFLPRGIAVDKSGNVYICAGNKGTGRGHVLKLAAGATASTKLPIPDLIEPRHVAFDSAGNIFIADGFGRGFYEWPADGGNVVKVPLAANSYDVAFDSANALYVLTSAVSDRSNKLVQPGRVLKIPPDS
;
A
#
# COMPACT_ATOMS: atom_id res chain seq x y z
N MET A 1 17.15 -16.66 37.80
CA MET A 1 17.49 -17.86 37.00
C MET A 1 17.32 -17.47 35.54
N ALA A 2 18.33 -17.74 34.71
CA ALA A 2 18.50 -17.05 33.43
C ALA A 2 17.50 -17.51 32.37
N ASP A 3 16.59 -16.59 32.02
CA ASP A 3 15.80 -16.66 30.79
C ASP A 3 16.76 -16.58 29.58
N ARG A 4 16.63 -17.51 28.62
CA ARG A 4 17.51 -17.60 27.44
C ARG A 4 16.68 -17.41 26.18
N SER A 5 17.10 -16.51 25.30
CA SER A 5 16.45 -16.33 24.01
C SER A 5 16.59 -17.59 23.14
N LEU A 6 15.59 -17.89 22.34
CA LEU A 6 15.57 -19.02 21.40
C LEU A 6 16.80 -18.96 20.46
N LYS A 7 17.22 -17.77 20.04
CA LYS A 7 18.45 -17.55 19.28
C LYS A 7 19.69 -18.04 20.03
N SER A 8 19.79 -17.77 21.33
CA SER A 8 20.91 -18.27 22.15
C SER A 8 20.85 -19.78 22.34
N VAL A 9 19.63 -20.35 22.45
CA VAL A 9 19.42 -21.80 22.52
C VAL A 9 19.87 -22.49 21.22
N LEU A 10 19.49 -21.95 20.06
CA LEU A 10 19.90 -22.50 18.76
C LEU A 10 21.40 -22.32 18.51
N ALA A 11 22.00 -21.20 18.93
CA ALA A 11 23.44 -20.97 18.79
C ALA A 11 24.28 -21.89 19.68
N GLN A 12 23.79 -22.29 20.86
CA GLN A 12 24.52 -23.14 21.82
C GLN A 12 24.22 -24.63 21.66
N GLY A 13 22.94 -24.97 21.43
CA GLY A 13 22.44 -26.34 21.38
C GLY A 13 22.21 -26.87 19.96
N GLY A 14 22.31 -26.02 18.94
CA GLY A 14 22.02 -26.37 17.57
C GLY A 14 20.52 -26.47 17.27
N PRO A 15 20.17 -27.06 16.11
CA PRO A 15 18.78 -27.24 15.68
C PRO A 15 17.93 -28.04 16.69
N LEU A 16 16.64 -27.71 16.83
CA LEU A 16 15.71 -28.42 17.71
C LEU A 16 15.17 -29.70 17.05
N ASP A 17 14.80 -30.68 17.87
CA ASP A 17 13.98 -31.80 17.41
C ASP A 17 12.67 -31.28 16.78
N PRO A 18 12.15 -31.87 15.67
CA PRO A 18 10.97 -31.34 15.00
C PRO A 18 9.73 -31.25 15.89
N ALA A 19 9.51 -32.21 16.79
CA ALA A 19 8.40 -32.16 17.74
C ALA A 19 8.57 -31.00 18.73
N ARG A 20 9.80 -30.76 19.18
CA ARG A 20 10.10 -29.63 20.06
C ARG A 20 9.98 -28.28 19.34
N ALA A 21 10.43 -28.20 18.09
CA ALA A 21 10.29 -27.00 17.26
C ALA A 21 8.82 -26.61 17.10
N VAL A 22 7.96 -27.58 16.78
CA VAL A 22 6.52 -27.35 16.63
C VAL A 22 5.86 -26.99 17.97
N ASP A 23 6.27 -27.58 19.10
CA ASP A 23 5.72 -27.19 20.41
C ASP A 23 6.09 -25.75 20.82
N VAL A 24 7.34 -25.33 20.55
CA VAL A 24 7.75 -23.93 20.77
C VAL A 24 6.91 -22.99 19.92
N VAL A 25 6.79 -23.29 18.62
CA VAL A 25 6.00 -22.49 17.66
C VAL A 25 4.52 -22.45 18.04
N ARG A 26 3.94 -23.55 18.53
CA ARG A 26 2.56 -23.61 19.05
C ARG A 26 2.34 -22.66 20.22
N ARG A 27 3.26 -22.62 21.17
CA ARG A 27 3.16 -21.72 22.35
C ARG A 27 3.27 -20.26 21.94
N VAL A 28 4.15 -19.93 20.98
CA VAL A 28 4.26 -18.59 20.41
C VAL A 28 3.00 -18.22 19.61
N ALA A 29 2.47 -19.13 18.80
CA ALA A 29 1.22 -18.92 18.05
C ALA A 29 0.05 -18.59 18.98
N ALA A 30 -0.10 -19.31 20.09
CA ALA A 30 -1.15 -19.02 21.08
C ALA A 30 -1.02 -17.60 21.67
N ALA A 31 0.21 -17.13 21.92
CA ALA A 31 0.47 -15.76 22.37
C ALA A 31 0.18 -14.72 21.28
N ILE A 32 0.46 -15.06 20.01
CA ILE A 32 0.15 -14.22 18.85
C ILE A 32 -1.36 -14.07 18.67
N ASP A 33 -2.08 -15.19 18.62
CA ASP A 33 -3.53 -15.21 18.46
C ASP A 33 -4.24 -14.49 19.62
N ALA A 34 -3.75 -14.63 20.85
CA ALA A 34 -4.30 -13.91 22.01
C ALA A 34 -4.08 -12.38 21.94
N ALA A 35 -2.96 -11.92 21.39
CA ALA A 35 -2.71 -10.50 21.20
C ALA A 35 -3.51 -9.92 20.03
N HIS A 36 -3.67 -10.70 18.95
CA HIS A 36 -4.56 -10.36 17.84
C HIS A 36 -6.02 -10.23 18.31
N ALA A 37 -6.48 -11.09 19.21
CA ALA A 37 -7.81 -11.00 19.82
C ALA A 37 -8.02 -9.74 20.68
N SER A 38 -6.95 -9.11 21.16
CA SER A 38 -6.99 -7.90 22.00
C SER A 38 -6.52 -6.62 21.28
N GLN A 39 -6.40 -6.66 19.93
CA GLN A 39 -5.92 -5.55 19.09
C GLN A 39 -4.51 -5.04 19.48
N THR A 40 -3.73 -5.86 20.17
CA THR A 40 -2.33 -5.58 20.47
C THR A 40 -1.47 -6.24 19.42
N VAL A 41 -0.71 -5.45 18.67
CA VAL A 41 0.23 -5.95 17.67
C VAL A 41 1.49 -6.45 18.38
N HIS A 42 1.92 -7.69 18.12
CA HIS A 42 3.26 -8.13 18.49
C HIS A 42 4.28 -7.56 17.52
N ARG A 43 5.27 -6.84 18.05
CA ARG A 43 6.08 -5.92 17.23
C ARG A 43 7.35 -6.53 16.65
N GLU A 44 7.72 -7.76 17.06
CA GLU A 44 8.88 -8.48 16.52
C GLU A 44 8.83 -9.97 16.90
N VAL A 45 8.32 -10.84 16.03
CA VAL A 45 8.40 -12.31 16.20
C VAL A 45 9.70 -12.79 15.58
N THR A 46 10.71 -13.06 16.39
CA THR A 46 12.01 -13.60 15.94
C THR A 46 12.57 -14.56 16.99
N SER A 47 13.56 -15.37 16.62
CA SER A 47 14.29 -16.18 17.60
C SER A 47 14.99 -15.33 18.67
N GLY A 48 15.26 -14.05 18.41
CA GLY A 48 15.86 -13.13 19.38
C GLY A 48 14.90 -12.63 20.45
N THR A 49 13.59 -12.57 20.14
CA THR A 49 12.54 -12.05 21.03
C THR A 49 11.69 -13.15 21.68
N ILE A 50 11.88 -14.39 21.27
CA ILE A 50 11.30 -15.58 21.92
C ILE A 50 12.26 -16.06 23.00
N HIS A 51 11.74 -16.30 24.18
CA HIS A 51 12.47 -16.59 25.41
C HIS A 51 12.00 -17.92 25.99
N LEU A 52 12.94 -18.79 26.33
CA LEU A 52 12.68 -20.12 26.88
C LEU A 52 13.13 -20.14 28.34
N ALA A 53 12.16 -20.33 29.25
CA ALA A 53 12.44 -20.53 30.66
C ALA A 53 12.81 -21.98 30.99
N ALA A 54 13.36 -22.18 32.19
CA ALA A 54 13.84 -23.48 32.65
C ALA A 54 12.72 -24.51 32.88
N ASP A 55 11.46 -24.06 33.01
CA ASP A 55 10.26 -24.89 33.12
C ASP A 55 9.60 -25.16 31.75
N ASP A 56 10.34 -24.94 30.66
CA ASP A 56 9.88 -25.01 29.27
C ASP A 56 8.80 -23.99 28.89
N SER A 57 8.44 -23.05 29.76
CA SER A 57 7.54 -21.97 29.39
C SER A 57 8.20 -21.06 28.34
N VAL A 58 7.38 -20.58 27.40
CA VAL A 58 7.81 -19.74 26.29
C VAL A 58 7.23 -18.36 26.50
N PHE A 59 8.12 -17.38 26.56
CA PHE A 59 7.76 -15.98 26.68
C PHE A 59 8.13 -15.25 25.39
N LEU A 60 7.33 -14.26 25.03
CA LEU A 60 7.70 -13.30 24.00
C LEU A 60 8.08 -12.02 24.72
N SER A 61 9.34 -11.59 24.59
CA SER A 61 9.80 -10.34 25.19
C SER A 61 9.29 -9.16 24.35
N ASP A 62 8.57 -8.24 24.97
CA ASP A 62 8.32 -6.92 24.39
C ASP A 62 9.63 -6.12 24.52
N SER A 63 10.39 -6.00 23.42
CA SER A 63 11.66 -5.28 23.44
C SER A 63 11.38 -3.78 23.59
N GLY A 64 11.27 -3.32 24.84
CA GLY A 64 11.22 -1.93 25.24
C GLY A 64 12.57 -1.21 25.05
N GLY A 65 12.99 -0.99 23.82
CA GLY A 65 14.17 -0.18 23.49
C GLY A 65 14.19 0.29 22.03
N PRO A 66 14.87 1.42 21.75
CA PRO A 66 14.25 2.73 21.87
C PRO A 66 12.92 2.75 21.11
N THR A 67 11.88 3.38 21.68
CA THR A 67 10.56 3.64 21.06
C THR A 67 10.48 3.21 19.59
N PRO A 68 9.72 2.16 19.24
CA PRO A 68 9.67 1.68 17.86
C PRO A 68 9.47 2.89 16.96
N SER A 69 10.35 3.05 15.97
CA SER A 69 10.17 4.09 14.96
C SER A 69 8.71 4.08 14.54
N THR A 70 8.16 5.29 14.43
CA THR A 70 6.76 5.77 14.48
C THR A 70 5.78 5.05 13.54
N GLU A 71 6.27 4.00 12.89
CA GLU A 71 6.37 3.71 11.48
C GLU A 71 5.77 2.34 11.25
N ARG A 72 6.36 1.32 11.88
CA ARG A 72 5.81 -0.05 11.83
C ARG A 72 4.46 -0.10 12.52
N THR A 73 4.35 0.53 13.69
CA THR A 73 3.12 0.53 14.50
C THR A 73 1.93 1.19 13.81
N ARG A 74 2.10 2.12 12.86
CA ARG A 74 0.96 2.73 12.14
C ARG A 74 0.55 1.96 10.88
N SER A 75 1.49 1.28 10.21
CA SER A 75 1.13 0.34 9.13
C SER A 75 0.37 -0.87 9.68
N LEU A 76 0.81 -1.37 10.84
CA LEU A 76 0.29 -2.59 11.44
C LEU A 76 -1.13 -2.42 12.03
N VAL A 77 -1.53 -1.20 12.38
CA VAL A 77 -2.90 -0.92 12.92
C VAL A 77 -3.92 -0.69 11.79
N THR A 78 -3.48 -0.45 10.54
CA THR A 78 -4.38 -0.14 9.40
C THR A 78 -4.68 -1.31 8.49
N ASN A 79 -3.93 -2.39 8.65
CA ASN A 79 -4.07 -3.59 7.85
C ASN A 79 -3.78 -4.76 8.80
N THR A 80 -4.76 -5.03 9.66
CA THR A 80 -4.73 -6.14 10.62
C THR A 80 -4.41 -7.44 9.90
N GLU A 81 -4.91 -7.62 8.69
CA GLU A 81 -4.60 -8.75 7.82
C GLU A 81 -3.14 -8.75 7.34
N ALA A 82 -2.58 -7.64 6.87
CA ALA A 82 -1.16 -7.60 6.51
C ALA A 82 -0.22 -7.79 7.72
N THR A 83 -0.65 -7.39 8.91
CA THR A 83 0.07 -7.63 10.18
C THR A 83 0.01 -9.08 10.57
N TYR A 84 -1.17 -9.65 10.49
CA TYR A 84 -1.45 -11.05 10.73
C TYR A 84 -0.60 -11.94 9.82
N GLN A 85 -0.62 -11.65 8.51
CA GLN A 85 0.17 -12.35 7.52
C GLN A 85 1.67 -12.14 7.67
N ALA A 86 2.10 -11.00 8.22
CA ALA A 86 3.50 -10.75 8.57
C ALA A 86 3.92 -11.58 9.80
N ASP A 87 3.06 -11.72 10.80
CA ASP A 87 3.31 -12.55 11.98
C ASP A 87 3.35 -14.04 11.63
N VAL A 88 2.47 -14.51 10.74
CA VAL A 88 2.50 -15.88 10.19
C VAL A 88 3.81 -16.13 9.44
N TYR A 89 4.24 -15.18 8.59
CA TYR A 89 5.52 -15.29 7.88
C TYR A 89 6.71 -15.32 8.83
N ALA A 90 6.71 -14.45 9.85
CA ALA A 90 7.75 -14.41 10.86
C ALA A 90 7.80 -15.70 11.70
N LEU A 91 6.64 -16.24 12.07
CA LEU A 91 6.53 -17.50 12.77
C LEU A 91 7.00 -18.69 11.91
N ALA A 92 6.74 -18.67 10.60
CA ALA A 92 7.26 -19.66 9.65
C ALA A 92 8.79 -19.58 9.53
N LEU A 93 9.38 -18.38 9.58
CA LEU A 93 10.84 -18.21 9.63
C LEU A 93 11.43 -18.77 10.93
N VAL A 94 10.76 -18.56 12.07
CA VAL A 94 11.16 -19.14 13.36
C VAL A 94 11.06 -20.67 13.31
N LEU A 95 10.00 -21.24 12.72
CA LEU A 95 9.88 -22.68 12.53
C LEU A 95 11.04 -23.23 11.69
N TYR A 96 11.37 -22.59 10.57
CA TYR A 96 12.53 -22.95 9.76
C TYR A 96 13.82 -22.90 10.57
N GLU A 97 14.06 -21.81 11.29
CA GLU A 97 15.28 -21.61 12.08
C GLU A 97 15.39 -22.64 13.22
N CYS A 98 14.28 -23.00 13.88
CA CYS A 98 14.24 -24.08 14.86
C CYS A 98 14.61 -25.44 14.25
N LEU A 99 14.11 -25.73 13.05
CA LEU A 99 14.35 -27.00 12.36
C LEU A 99 15.77 -27.09 11.79
N VAL A 100 16.32 -26.00 11.26
CA VAL A 100 17.60 -26.01 10.53
C VAL A 100 18.77 -25.50 11.39
N GLY A 101 18.48 -24.77 12.47
CA GLY A 101 19.45 -24.14 13.38
C GLY A 101 19.94 -22.77 12.92
N HIS A 102 19.56 -22.34 11.72
CA HIS A 102 19.86 -21.01 11.18
C HIS A 102 18.71 -20.53 10.28
N PRO A 103 18.53 -19.22 10.08
CA PRO A 103 17.51 -18.70 9.17
C PRO A 103 17.80 -19.12 7.72
N PRO A 104 16.80 -19.08 6.82
CA PRO A 104 16.99 -19.45 5.43
C PRO A 104 17.99 -18.49 4.75
N GLN A 105 19.04 -19.05 4.14
CA GLN A 105 20.00 -18.29 3.34
C GLN A 105 19.40 -18.10 1.94
N THR A 106 18.95 -16.88 1.63
CA THR A 106 18.38 -16.57 0.31
C THR A 106 19.47 -16.01 -0.61
N ALA A 107 19.49 -16.47 -1.87
CA ALA A 107 20.40 -15.98 -2.91
C ALA A 107 19.95 -14.65 -3.54
N GLY A 108 18.94 -13.98 -2.98
CA GLY A 108 18.34 -12.75 -3.47
C GLY A 108 16.80 -12.73 -3.35
N PRO A 109 16.14 -11.61 -3.67
CA PRO A 109 14.68 -11.49 -3.61
C PRO A 109 13.98 -12.46 -4.57
N GLY A 110 13.03 -13.26 -4.07
CA GLY A 110 12.26 -14.22 -4.86
C GLY A 110 12.98 -15.56 -5.14
N ALA A 111 14.17 -15.77 -4.58
CA ALA A 111 14.84 -17.07 -4.66
C ALA A 111 14.05 -18.13 -3.85
N PRO A 112 13.95 -19.37 -4.36
CA PRO A 112 13.35 -20.47 -3.62
C PRO A 112 14.06 -20.65 -2.28
N ILE A 113 13.30 -20.72 -1.19
CA ILE A 113 13.84 -21.06 0.13
C ILE A 113 14.14 -22.56 0.12
N ALA A 114 15.37 -22.92 0.51
CA ALA A 114 15.78 -24.31 0.59
C ALA A 114 14.84 -25.10 1.50
N ARG A 115 14.54 -26.36 1.17
CA ARG A 115 13.62 -27.16 1.97
C ARG A 115 14.28 -27.60 3.27
N PRO A 116 13.62 -27.45 4.44
CA PRO A 116 14.17 -27.92 5.71
C PRO A 116 14.70 -29.37 5.66
N SER A 117 13.96 -30.30 5.04
CA SER A 117 14.37 -31.70 4.93
C SER A 117 15.65 -31.93 4.10
N GLU A 118 15.94 -31.05 3.15
CA GLU A 118 17.17 -31.07 2.35
C GLU A 118 18.37 -30.49 3.11
N GLN A 119 18.11 -29.64 4.11
CA GLN A 119 19.15 -29.00 4.92
C GLN A 119 19.57 -29.86 6.12
N ARG A 120 18.64 -30.64 6.70
CA ARG A 120 18.92 -31.50 7.85
C ARG A 120 18.14 -32.81 7.78
N ALA A 121 18.88 -33.92 7.84
CA ALA A 121 18.30 -35.25 7.97
C ALA A 121 17.46 -35.36 9.27
N GLY A 122 16.36 -36.12 9.20
CA GLY A 122 15.45 -36.33 10.33
C GLY A 122 14.32 -35.30 10.46
N ILE A 123 14.21 -34.34 9.54
CA ILE A 123 13.02 -33.49 9.40
C ILE A 123 12.02 -34.19 8.46
N PRO A 124 10.76 -34.41 8.87
CA PRO A 124 9.72 -34.92 7.98
C PRO A 124 9.53 -34.03 6.75
N VAL A 125 9.55 -34.63 5.54
CA VAL A 125 9.35 -33.91 4.27
C VAL A 125 8.02 -33.15 4.23
N ALA A 126 7.00 -33.64 4.96
CA ALA A 126 5.72 -32.95 5.09
C ALA A 126 5.83 -31.54 5.73
N LEU A 127 6.88 -31.27 6.52
CA LEU A 127 7.13 -29.93 7.06
C LEU A 127 7.66 -28.95 6.00
N ASP A 128 8.20 -29.43 4.88
CA ASP A 128 8.69 -28.56 3.81
C ASP A 128 7.55 -27.76 3.19
N ASP A 129 6.41 -28.40 2.93
CA ASP A 129 5.23 -27.74 2.35
C ASP A 129 4.61 -26.75 3.34
N VAL A 130 4.64 -27.07 4.64
CA VAL A 130 4.17 -26.16 5.70
C VAL A 130 5.03 -24.91 5.73
N VAL A 131 6.35 -25.07 5.73
CA VAL A 131 7.28 -23.94 5.76
C VAL A 131 7.21 -23.15 4.45
N ALA A 132 7.12 -23.81 3.30
CA ALA A 132 6.98 -23.16 2.00
C ALA A 132 5.71 -22.32 1.90
N LYS A 133 4.56 -22.85 2.35
CA LYS A 133 3.30 -22.12 2.38
C LYS A 133 3.36 -20.93 3.34
N GLY A 134 3.88 -21.12 4.55
CA GLY A 134 4.05 -20.03 5.53
C GLY A 134 4.97 -18.91 5.04
N LEU A 135 5.97 -19.25 4.22
CA LEU A 135 6.95 -18.31 3.64
C LEU A 135 6.58 -17.81 2.24
N ALA A 136 5.34 -18.03 1.78
CA ALA A 136 4.91 -17.57 0.46
C ALA A 136 5.12 -16.05 0.28
N THR A 137 5.58 -15.64 -0.90
CA THR A 137 5.88 -14.23 -1.19
C THR A 137 4.61 -13.38 -1.14
N ASN A 138 3.50 -13.93 -1.64
CA ASN A 138 2.17 -13.33 -1.54
C ASN A 138 1.52 -13.67 -0.19
N PRO A 139 1.05 -12.70 0.60
CA PRO A 139 0.35 -12.93 1.87
C PRO A 139 -0.84 -13.88 1.79
N ASP A 140 -1.64 -13.82 0.72
CA ASP A 140 -2.87 -14.63 0.60
C ASP A 140 -2.61 -16.12 0.38
N ASP A 141 -1.40 -16.46 -0.09
CA ASP A 141 -0.98 -17.85 -0.31
C ASP A 141 -0.49 -18.51 0.99
N ARG A 142 -0.38 -17.74 2.09
CA ARG A 142 0.06 -18.23 3.40
C ARG A 142 -1.11 -18.84 4.18
N TYR A 143 -0.82 -19.30 5.40
CA TYR A 143 -1.86 -19.71 6.34
C TYR A 143 -2.69 -18.50 6.78
N ARG A 144 -4.00 -18.71 6.93
CA ARG A 144 -4.92 -17.68 7.42
C ARG A 144 -4.73 -17.46 8.91
N SER A 145 -4.21 -18.46 9.63
CA SER A 145 -3.83 -18.31 11.03
C SER A 145 -2.48 -18.88 11.48
N ALA A 146 -1.89 -18.31 12.53
CA ALA A 146 -0.77 -18.89 13.28
C ALA A 146 -1.20 -20.25 13.87
N ALA A 147 -2.43 -20.35 14.37
CA ALA A 147 -3.06 -21.63 14.71
C ALA A 147 -3.14 -22.60 13.52
N GLU A 148 -3.50 -22.14 12.31
CA GLU A 148 -3.57 -22.99 11.11
C GLU A 148 -2.18 -23.48 10.68
N LEU A 149 -1.16 -22.61 10.73
CA LEU A 149 0.24 -23.00 10.50
C LEU A 149 0.67 -24.10 11.48
N VAL A 150 0.35 -23.94 12.76
CA VAL A 150 0.68 -24.92 13.80
C VAL A 150 -0.06 -26.23 13.60
N ALA A 151 -1.36 -26.18 13.29
CA ALA A 151 -2.16 -27.37 13.03
C ALA A 151 -1.59 -28.16 11.83
N ALA A 152 -1.17 -27.46 10.78
CA ALA A 152 -0.51 -28.07 9.64
C ALA A 152 0.85 -28.69 10.02
N ALA A 153 1.65 -27.99 10.83
CA ALA A 153 2.93 -28.51 11.32
C ALA A 153 2.76 -29.74 12.22
N GLN A 154 1.73 -29.78 13.08
CA GLN A 154 1.39 -30.93 13.91
C GLN A 154 0.91 -32.12 13.08
N GLY A 155 0.07 -31.89 12.07
CA GLY A 155 -0.36 -32.93 11.13
C GLY A 155 0.83 -33.52 10.35
N ALA A 156 1.75 -32.67 9.91
CA ALA A 156 2.98 -33.08 9.24
C ALA A 156 3.91 -33.93 10.13
N LEU A 157 3.90 -33.73 11.46
CA LEU A 157 4.62 -34.59 12.41
C LEU A 157 3.91 -35.93 12.66
N ALA A 158 2.58 -35.95 12.65
CA ALA A 158 1.78 -37.15 12.85
C ALA A 158 1.77 -38.09 11.64
N GLY A 159 2.25 -37.63 10.47
CA GLY A 159 2.16 -38.36 9.22
C GLY A 159 0.77 -38.34 8.60
N ASP A 160 -0.12 -37.49 9.11
CA ASP A 160 -1.46 -37.30 8.57
C ASP A 160 -1.40 -36.37 7.34
N PRO A 161 -2.08 -36.70 6.23
CA PRO A 161 -2.23 -35.75 5.12
C PRO A 161 -2.86 -34.45 5.65
N PRO A 162 -2.51 -33.28 5.08
CA PRO A 162 -3.04 -32.00 5.54
C PRO A 162 -4.56 -32.09 5.62
N ALA A 163 -5.10 -31.85 6.82
CA ALA A 163 -6.53 -31.95 7.04
C ALA A 163 -7.24 -31.04 6.01
N PRO A 164 -8.16 -31.56 5.18
CA PRO A 164 -9.02 -30.68 4.41
C PRO A 164 -9.70 -29.75 5.41
N SER A 165 -9.75 -28.46 5.11
CA SER A 165 -10.37 -27.42 5.93
C SER A 165 -11.78 -27.87 6.31
N ARG A 166 -11.95 -28.51 7.47
CA ARG A 166 -13.26 -28.82 8.00
C ARG A 166 -13.77 -27.54 8.65
N PRO A 167 -14.96 -27.06 8.26
CA PRO A 167 -15.67 -26.07 9.06
C PRO A 167 -15.77 -26.62 10.48
N SER A 168 -15.52 -25.78 11.47
CA SER A 168 -15.81 -26.12 12.87
C SER A 168 -17.29 -26.55 12.96
N ASP A 169 -17.55 -27.67 13.64
CA ASP A 169 -18.85 -28.37 13.79
C ASP A 169 -19.93 -27.58 14.57
N ALA A 170 -19.98 -26.27 14.40
CA ALA A 170 -21.03 -25.41 14.94
C ALA A 170 -21.91 -24.78 13.84
N ALA A 171 -22.22 -25.52 12.77
CA ALA A 171 -23.42 -25.32 11.93
C ALA A 171 -23.44 -26.28 10.73
N THR A 172 -23.98 -27.48 10.87
CA THR A 172 -24.50 -28.22 9.71
C THR A 172 -25.72 -29.06 10.11
N ARG A 173 -26.92 -28.55 9.86
CA ARG A 173 -28.07 -29.40 9.51
C ARG A 173 -28.12 -29.43 7.99
N THR A 174 -27.69 -30.55 7.40
CA THR A 174 -27.74 -30.80 5.97
C THR A 174 -29.18 -31.00 5.53
N ILE A 175 -29.72 -30.12 4.69
CA ILE A 175 -30.93 -30.38 3.92
C ILE A 175 -30.49 -31.10 2.64
N ASN A 176 -31.02 -32.30 2.44
CA ASN A 176 -30.72 -33.15 1.29
C ASN A 176 -31.64 -32.74 0.12
N LEU A 177 -31.08 -32.21 -0.98
CA LEU A 177 -31.81 -31.88 -2.20
C LEU A 177 -31.53 -32.93 -3.29
N PRO A 178 -32.53 -33.32 -4.10
CA PRO A 178 -32.37 -34.32 -5.16
C PRO A 178 -31.53 -33.80 -6.34
N PRO A 179 -30.87 -34.69 -7.09
CA PRO A 179 -29.97 -34.30 -8.18
C PRO A 179 -30.73 -33.71 -9.39
N PRO A 180 -30.14 -32.72 -10.09
CA PRO A 180 -30.75 -32.08 -11.25
C PRO A 180 -30.76 -33.01 -12.50
N PRO A 181 -31.70 -32.78 -13.45
CA PRO A 181 -31.81 -33.58 -14.66
C PRO A 181 -30.62 -33.37 -15.64
N PRO A 182 -30.26 -34.38 -16.45
CA PRO A 182 -29.11 -34.29 -17.36
C PRO A 182 -29.37 -33.32 -18.51
N SER A 183 -28.45 -32.37 -18.70
CA SER A 183 -28.41 -31.46 -19.85
C SER A 183 -27.71 -32.14 -21.04
N PRO A 184 -28.15 -31.90 -22.29
CA PRO A 184 -27.49 -32.48 -23.47
C PRO A 184 -26.15 -31.77 -23.75
N ASN A 185 -25.07 -32.55 -23.82
CA ASN A 185 -23.73 -32.07 -24.18
C ASN A 185 -23.72 -31.49 -25.62
N PRO A 186 -23.06 -30.34 -25.86
CA PRO A 186 -22.74 -29.92 -27.22
C PRO A 186 -21.66 -30.84 -27.83
N PRO A 187 -21.66 -31.06 -29.15
CA PRO A 187 -20.69 -31.93 -29.82
C PRO A 187 -19.27 -31.34 -29.79
N PRO A 188 -18.23 -32.20 -29.79
CA PRO A 188 -16.84 -31.76 -29.77
C PRO A 188 -16.45 -31.00 -31.04
N PRO A 189 -15.49 -30.05 -30.95
CA PRO A 189 -15.05 -29.25 -32.10
C PRO A 189 -14.42 -30.14 -33.17
N GLN A 190 -14.92 -30.04 -34.39
CA GLN A 190 -14.33 -30.65 -35.58
C GLN A 190 -13.04 -29.89 -35.95
N TRP A 191 -11.96 -30.64 -36.12
CA TRP A 191 -10.65 -30.16 -36.51
C TRP A 191 -10.63 -29.85 -38.02
N ASP A 192 -10.52 -28.56 -38.39
CA ASP A 192 -10.34 -28.13 -39.78
C ASP A 192 -8.82 -28.15 -40.14
N PRO A 193 -8.34 -28.92 -41.12
CA PRO A 193 -6.90 -29.07 -41.43
C PRO A 193 -6.25 -27.88 -42.15
N GLY A 194 -6.84 -26.68 -42.08
CA GLY A 194 -6.67 -25.65 -43.10
C GLY A 194 -5.77 -24.45 -42.79
N TYR A 195 -5.13 -24.29 -41.63
CA TYR A 195 -4.21 -23.15 -41.38
C TYR A 195 -3.09 -23.49 -40.39
N GLY A 196 -2.16 -24.33 -40.83
CA GLY A 196 -0.87 -24.50 -40.17
C GLY A 196 0.16 -23.49 -40.68
N ARG A 197 0.59 -22.56 -39.82
CA ARG A 197 1.97 -22.06 -39.66
C ARG A 197 2.01 -20.82 -38.76
N SER A 198 2.24 -21.04 -37.46
CA SER A 198 2.87 -20.03 -36.60
C SER A 198 4.38 -20.05 -36.86
N PRO A 199 5.07 -18.90 -37.04
CA PRO A 199 6.51 -18.90 -37.19
C PRO A 199 7.18 -19.19 -35.84
N THR A 200 7.88 -20.32 -35.75
CA THR A 200 8.83 -20.62 -34.68
C THR A 200 10.02 -19.67 -34.79
N VAL A 201 10.07 -18.64 -33.94
CA VAL A 201 11.30 -17.87 -33.74
C VAL A 201 12.23 -18.71 -32.87
N SER A 202 13.22 -19.32 -33.51
CA SER A 202 14.33 -20.03 -32.88
C SER A 202 15.39 -19.01 -32.45
N TYR A 203 15.68 -18.90 -31.16
CA TYR A 203 16.79 -18.09 -30.66
C TYR A 203 18.10 -18.88 -30.75
N PRO A 204 19.12 -18.40 -31.48
CA PRO A 204 20.44 -19.03 -31.45
C PRO A 204 21.11 -18.81 -30.09
N HIS A 205 21.77 -19.85 -29.61
CA HIS A 205 22.48 -19.87 -28.32
C HIS A 205 23.59 -18.83 -28.27
N SER A 206 23.49 -17.89 -27.32
CA SER A 206 24.53 -16.89 -27.05
C SER A 206 25.64 -17.49 -26.19
N ARG A 207 26.87 -17.50 -26.74
CA ARG A 207 28.10 -17.77 -26.01
C ARG A 207 28.34 -16.68 -24.93
N PRO A 208 28.99 -17.01 -23.80
CA PRO A 208 29.32 -16.03 -22.77
C PRO A 208 30.31 -14.97 -23.28
N ILE A 209 29.95 -13.69 -23.12
CA ILE A 209 30.79 -12.52 -23.40
C ILE A 209 31.68 -12.27 -22.16
N PRO A 210 33.02 -12.14 -22.30
CA PRO A 210 33.89 -11.78 -21.19
C PRO A 210 33.61 -10.36 -20.69
N LEU A 211 33.43 -10.19 -19.38
CA LEU A 211 33.26 -8.88 -18.75
C LEU A 211 34.57 -8.06 -18.82
N PRO A 212 34.51 -6.75 -19.10
CA PRO A 212 35.68 -5.88 -19.03
C PRO A 212 36.16 -5.69 -17.57
N PRO A 213 37.48 -5.49 -17.34
CA PRO A 213 38.02 -5.32 -16.00
C PRO A 213 37.58 -3.99 -15.35
N PRO A 214 37.44 -3.94 -14.02
CA PRO A 214 37.02 -2.73 -13.31
C PRO A 214 38.08 -1.60 -13.42
N PRO A 215 37.64 -0.32 -13.46
CA PRO A 215 38.56 0.81 -13.56
C PRO A 215 39.35 1.02 -12.25
N PRO A 216 40.59 1.54 -12.31
CA PRO A 216 41.44 1.70 -11.13
C PRO A 216 40.94 2.82 -10.20
N ALA A 217 41.04 2.56 -8.89
CA ALA A 217 40.64 3.46 -7.82
C ALA A 217 41.42 4.79 -7.86
N ARG A 218 40.70 5.92 -7.98
CA ARG A 218 41.30 7.26 -7.95
C ARG A 218 41.65 7.69 -6.52
N ARG A 219 42.95 7.90 -6.29
CA ARG A 219 43.55 8.54 -5.09
C ARG A 219 42.95 9.92 -4.82
N ARG A 220 42.54 10.18 -3.57
CA ARG A 220 42.22 11.51 -3.03
C ARG A 220 43.39 12.47 -3.21
N ARG A 221 43.17 13.59 -3.91
CA ARG A 221 44.03 14.79 -3.84
C ARG A 221 43.23 15.97 -3.28
N ARG A 222 43.91 16.74 -2.44
CA ARG A 222 43.41 17.73 -1.48
C ARG A 222 42.77 18.94 -2.19
N ILE A 223 41.54 19.28 -1.81
CA ILE A 223 40.78 20.43 -2.32
C ILE A 223 41.05 21.63 -1.39
N ALA A 224 42.15 22.34 -1.62
CA ALA A 224 42.44 23.61 -0.98
C ALA A 224 42.21 24.87 -1.86
N PRO A 225 42.09 24.83 -3.21
CA PRO A 225 41.88 26.06 -3.98
C PRO A 225 40.40 26.40 -4.30
N VAL A 226 39.42 25.52 -4.01
CA VAL A 226 37.99 25.77 -4.37
C VAL A 226 37.29 26.75 -3.42
N LEU A 227 37.77 26.88 -2.18
CA LEU A 227 37.19 27.80 -1.18
C LEU A 227 37.49 29.28 -1.47
N ALA A 228 38.58 29.61 -2.17
CA ALA A 228 38.92 30.99 -2.52
C ALA A 228 38.00 31.58 -3.62
N GLY A 229 37.50 30.74 -4.53
CA GLY A 229 36.61 31.17 -5.61
C GLY A 229 35.20 31.56 -5.12
N VAL A 230 34.69 30.88 -4.09
CA VAL A 230 33.34 31.11 -3.56
C VAL A 230 33.24 32.46 -2.83
N VAL A 231 34.30 32.91 -2.17
CA VAL A 231 34.32 34.19 -1.46
C VAL A 231 34.31 35.38 -2.41
N ILE A 232 34.99 35.28 -3.56
CA ILE A 232 35.05 36.35 -4.56
C ILE A 232 33.69 36.51 -5.27
N VAL A 233 33.02 35.40 -5.60
CA VAL A 233 31.69 35.46 -6.23
C VAL A 233 30.64 36.03 -5.27
N ALA A 234 30.70 35.69 -3.98
CA ALA A 234 29.79 36.26 -2.97
C ALA A 234 29.97 37.78 -2.80
N ALA A 235 31.21 38.30 -2.86
CA ALA A 235 31.48 39.73 -2.77
C ALA A 235 30.97 40.52 -3.99
N VAL A 236 31.05 39.94 -5.19
CA VAL A 236 30.53 40.57 -6.43
C VAL A 236 29.01 40.60 -6.45
N VAL A 237 28.33 39.55 -5.97
CA VAL A 237 26.87 39.50 -5.88
C VAL A 237 26.33 40.47 -4.83
N ALA A 238 27.03 40.62 -3.69
CA ALA A 238 26.67 41.61 -2.68
C ALA A 238 26.83 43.08 -3.18
N GLY A 239 27.85 43.34 -4.00
CA GLY A 239 28.06 44.66 -4.62
C GLY A 239 26.99 45.03 -5.67
N ALA A 240 26.51 44.06 -6.45
CA ALA A 240 25.50 44.30 -7.48
C ALA A 240 24.09 44.62 -6.93
N ILE A 241 23.78 44.19 -5.70
CA ILE A 241 22.48 44.40 -5.06
C ILE A 241 22.43 45.74 -4.29
N ALA A 242 23.58 46.24 -3.79
CA ALA A 242 23.63 47.44 -2.95
C ALA A 242 23.65 48.76 -3.75
N ILE A 243 24.15 48.76 -4.99
CA ILE A 243 24.45 49.99 -5.74
C ILE A 243 23.22 50.68 -6.38
N PRO A 244 22.11 50.02 -6.77
CA PRO A 244 20.94 50.74 -7.28
C PRO A 244 20.09 51.44 -6.19
N ARG A 245 20.36 51.22 -4.89
CA ARG A 245 19.52 51.75 -3.80
C ARG A 245 19.97 53.06 -3.17
N LEU A 246 21.00 53.73 -3.72
CA LEU A 246 21.48 55.00 -3.17
C LEU A 246 21.44 56.21 -4.12
N VAL A 247 20.85 56.11 -5.31
CA VAL A 247 20.67 57.28 -6.19
C VAL A 247 19.28 57.27 -6.79
N HIS A 248 18.58 58.40 -6.62
CA HIS A 248 17.33 58.89 -7.24
C HIS A 248 16.16 59.09 -6.26
N HIS A 249 16.26 60.19 -5.50
CA HIS A 249 15.09 61.01 -5.17
C HIS A 249 14.97 62.16 -6.19
N ASN A 250 13.72 62.55 -6.44
CA ASN A 250 13.19 63.62 -7.29
C ASN A 250 12.89 63.26 -8.75
N GLY A 251 11.59 63.16 -9.04
CA GLY A 251 11.04 63.06 -10.39
C GLY A 251 9.60 62.57 -10.37
N SER A 252 8.66 63.49 -10.15
CA SER A 252 7.23 63.25 -10.28
C SER A 252 6.89 62.78 -11.71
N ALA A 253 6.36 61.58 -11.84
CA ALA A 253 5.63 61.15 -13.03
C ALA A 253 4.52 60.18 -12.60
N SER A 254 3.28 60.62 -12.78
CA SER A 254 2.08 59.82 -12.60
C SER A 254 2.10 58.64 -13.57
N ALA A 255 2.41 57.46 -13.06
CA ALA A 255 2.06 56.19 -13.71
C ALA A 255 0.88 55.61 -12.93
N THR A 256 -0.26 55.51 -13.59
CA THR A 256 -1.45 54.83 -13.09
C THR A 256 -1.06 53.39 -12.72
N SER A 257 -0.98 53.11 -11.43
CA SER A 257 -0.94 51.73 -10.94
C SER A 257 -2.30 51.13 -11.21
N THR A 258 -2.38 50.23 -12.19
CA THR A 258 -3.36 49.15 -12.10
C THR A 258 -3.01 48.41 -10.81
N ALA A 259 -3.84 48.61 -9.79
CA ALA A 259 -3.76 47.85 -8.56
C ALA A 259 -3.70 46.37 -8.95
N SER A 260 -2.58 45.70 -8.63
CA SER A 260 -2.60 44.25 -8.48
C SER A 260 -3.70 43.98 -7.47
N ALA A 261 -4.81 43.44 -7.95
CA ALA A 261 -5.87 42.94 -7.09
C ALA A 261 -5.18 42.04 -6.06
N VAL A 262 -5.39 42.35 -4.77
CA VAL A 262 -5.19 41.37 -3.71
C VAL A 262 -5.87 40.09 -4.21
N PRO A 263 -5.19 38.93 -4.28
CA PRO A 263 -5.86 37.70 -4.68
C PRO A 263 -7.09 37.57 -3.78
N THR A 264 -8.28 37.67 -4.39
CA THR A 264 -9.52 37.52 -3.67
C THR A 264 -9.45 36.15 -3.01
N ALA A 265 -9.55 36.10 -1.68
CA ALA A 265 -9.50 34.86 -0.93
C ALA A 265 -10.42 33.85 -1.61
N ALA A 266 -9.89 32.66 -1.92
CA ALA A 266 -10.70 31.62 -2.54
C ALA A 266 -11.93 31.39 -1.63
N PRO A 267 -13.15 31.37 -2.18
CA PRO A 267 -14.34 31.15 -1.38
C PRO A 267 -14.18 29.81 -0.64
N ARG A 268 -14.37 29.85 0.68
CA ARG A 268 -14.32 28.64 1.51
C ARG A 268 -15.61 27.88 1.37
N HIS A 269 -15.52 26.56 1.33
CA HIS A 269 -16.69 25.70 1.32
C HIS A 269 -16.96 25.18 2.74
N THR A 270 -18.12 25.56 3.27
CA THR A 270 -18.65 25.11 4.56
C THR A 270 -19.26 23.70 4.50
N TYR A 271 -19.65 23.21 3.32
CA TYR A 271 -20.26 21.88 3.09
C TYR A 271 -21.32 21.53 4.14
N THR A 272 -22.21 22.48 4.43
CA THR A 272 -23.22 22.34 5.49
C THR A 272 -24.46 21.57 5.03
N GLY A 273 -24.54 21.25 3.73
CA GLY A 273 -25.60 20.42 3.16
C GLY A 273 -25.66 19.04 3.82
N GLN A 274 -26.88 18.49 3.94
CA GLN A 274 -27.07 17.13 4.43
C GLN A 274 -26.40 16.13 3.46
N PRO A 275 -25.51 15.24 3.94
CA PRO A 275 -24.90 14.23 3.10
C PRO A 275 -25.96 13.27 2.51
N ILE A 276 -25.87 13.03 1.20
CA ILE A 276 -26.74 12.10 0.47
C ILE A 276 -25.98 10.79 0.28
N GLU A 277 -26.47 9.72 0.88
CA GLU A 277 -25.92 8.37 0.67
C GLU A 277 -26.25 7.87 -0.74
N LEU A 278 -25.23 7.46 -1.49
CA LEU A 278 -25.39 6.91 -2.83
C LEU A 278 -25.64 5.39 -2.78
N PRO A 279 -26.34 4.81 -3.76
CA PRO A 279 -26.84 3.43 -3.72
C PRO A 279 -25.77 2.34 -3.94
N PHE A 280 -24.56 2.53 -3.42
CA PHE A 280 -23.53 1.49 -3.43
C PHE A 280 -23.89 0.38 -2.43
N PRO A 281 -23.48 -0.88 -2.68
CA PRO A 281 -23.62 -1.93 -1.68
C PRO A 281 -22.84 -1.57 -0.42
N GLY A 282 -23.17 -2.19 0.70
CA GLY A 282 -22.32 -2.08 1.90
C GLY A 282 -20.91 -2.58 1.58
N MET A 283 -19.87 -1.82 1.94
CA MET A 283 -18.49 -2.12 1.57
C MET A 283 -17.61 -2.47 2.77
N TYR A 284 -16.78 -3.49 2.62
CA TYR A 284 -15.71 -3.83 3.55
C TYR A 284 -14.68 -4.79 2.92
N PRO A 285 -13.38 -4.44 2.86
CA PRO A 285 -12.82 -3.11 3.08
C PRO A 285 -13.14 -2.13 1.91
N THR A 286 -13.20 -0.84 2.21
CA THR A 286 -13.17 0.24 1.21
C THR A 286 -11.72 0.53 0.80
N LYS A 287 -11.49 0.84 -0.49
CA LYS A 287 -10.14 1.06 -1.01
C LYS A 287 -9.94 2.41 -1.71
N SER A 288 -10.81 2.80 -2.63
CA SER A 288 -10.62 4.05 -3.37
C SER A 288 -11.89 4.57 -4.05
N LEU A 289 -11.97 5.88 -4.28
CA LEU A 289 -13.08 6.60 -4.90
C LEU A 289 -12.56 7.57 -5.96
N ALA A 290 -13.16 7.55 -7.16
CA ALA A 290 -12.85 8.51 -8.22
C ALA A 290 -14.11 8.96 -8.96
N VAL A 291 -14.05 10.14 -9.58
CA VAL A 291 -15.15 10.71 -10.37
C VAL A 291 -14.60 11.21 -11.71
N ASP A 292 -15.28 10.88 -12.81
CA ASP A 292 -14.88 11.34 -14.15
C ASP A 292 -15.53 12.67 -14.55
N GLY A 293 -15.14 13.20 -15.72
CA GLY A 293 -15.64 14.47 -16.23
C GLY A 293 -17.14 14.48 -16.57
N ALA A 294 -17.73 13.30 -16.77
CA ALA A 294 -19.17 13.14 -16.99
C ALA A 294 -19.94 12.98 -15.66
N GLY A 295 -19.25 12.95 -14.52
CA GLY A 295 -19.84 12.75 -13.19
C GLY A 295 -20.15 11.31 -12.85
N ASN A 296 -19.63 10.33 -13.60
CA ASN A 296 -19.70 8.94 -13.18
C ASN A 296 -18.80 8.71 -11.98
N ILE A 297 -19.28 7.94 -11.02
CA ILE A 297 -18.62 7.68 -9.75
C ILE A 297 -18.13 6.24 -9.77
N TYR A 298 -16.84 6.07 -9.49
CA TYR A 298 -16.17 4.78 -9.48
C TYR A 298 -15.67 4.48 -8.08
N VAL A 299 -15.93 3.25 -7.62
CA VAL A 299 -15.55 2.82 -6.27
C VAL A 299 -14.87 1.48 -6.33
N LEU A 300 -13.64 1.43 -5.81
CA LEU A 300 -12.92 0.19 -5.60
C LEU A 300 -13.14 -0.26 -4.16
N ALA A 301 -13.81 -1.40 -3.98
CA ALA A 301 -14.11 -1.96 -2.66
C ALA A 301 -14.51 -3.43 -2.74
N SER A 302 -14.44 -4.13 -1.62
CA SER A 302 -15.10 -5.43 -1.45
C SER A 302 -16.51 -5.25 -0.91
N THR A 303 -17.43 -6.14 -1.28
CA THR A 303 -18.76 -6.16 -0.68
C THR A 303 -18.66 -6.66 0.75
N ALA A 304 -19.29 -5.94 1.67
CA ALA A 304 -19.36 -6.31 3.06
C ALA A 304 -19.99 -7.71 3.21
N PRO A 305 -19.41 -8.57 4.04
CA PRO A 305 -20.00 -9.87 4.32
C PRO A 305 -21.32 -9.70 5.09
N PRO A 306 -22.21 -10.71 5.07
CA PRO A 306 -23.40 -10.74 5.91
C PRO A 306 -23.08 -10.48 7.39
N PRO A 307 -24.02 -9.92 8.18
CA PRO A 307 -23.77 -9.55 9.59
C PRO A 307 -23.32 -10.70 10.51
N ASP A 308 -23.59 -11.94 10.12
CA ASP A 308 -23.28 -13.18 10.80
C ASP A 308 -21.99 -13.87 10.31
N ALA A 309 -21.42 -13.40 9.19
CA ALA A 309 -20.17 -13.91 8.64
C ALA A 309 -18.94 -13.21 9.27
N GLY A 310 -17.78 -13.87 9.22
CA GLY A 310 -16.53 -13.30 9.72
C GLY A 310 -16.03 -12.18 8.81
N LEU A 311 -15.25 -11.22 9.34
CA LEU A 311 -14.64 -10.15 8.53
C LEU A 311 -13.78 -10.67 7.36
N PHE A 312 -13.29 -11.91 7.47
CA PHE A 312 -12.46 -12.59 6.48
C PHE A 312 -13.25 -13.31 5.38
N ASP A 313 -14.58 -13.30 5.45
CA ASP A 313 -15.47 -13.85 4.41
C ASP A 313 -15.81 -12.80 3.33
N SER A 314 -15.08 -11.68 3.30
CA SER A 314 -15.31 -10.62 2.32
C SER A 314 -15.00 -11.11 0.89
N SER A 315 -15.80 -10.65 -0.06
CA SER A 315 -15.55 -10.96 -1.48
C SER A 315 -14.27 -10.25 -1.96
N PRO A 316 -13.61 -10.77 -3.01
CA PRO A 316 -12.55 -10.04 -3.70
C PRO A 316 -12.99 -8.61 -4.03
N ALA A 317 -12.04 -7.67 -4.06
CA ALA A 317 -12.37 -6.31 -4.41
C ALA A 317 -12.95 -6.25 -5.83
N GLN A 318 -13.95 -5.39 -5.99
CA GLN A 318 -14.66 -5.14 -7.23
C GLN A 318 -14.59 -3.65 -7.56
N LEU A 319 -14.71 -3.32 -8.85
CA LEU A 319 -14.87 -1.95 -9.29
C LEU A 319 -16.34 -1.69 -9.61
N PHE A 320 -16.96 -0.81 -8.84
CA PHE A 320 -18.33 -0.35 -9.06
C PHE A 320 -18.33 0.96 -9.84
N LYS A 321 -19.29 1.13 -10.75
CA LYS A 321 -19.56 2.38 -11.46
C LYS A 321 -21.01 2.78 -11.25
N LEU A 322 -21.25 4.03 -10.86
CA LEU A 322 -22.57 4.64 -10.80
C LEU A 322 -22.62 5.82 -11.77
N THR A 323 -23.58 5.80 -12.69
CA THR A 323 -23.81 6.92 -13.61
C THR A 323 -24.61 8.03 -12.92
N PRO A 324 -24.45 9.30 -13.31
CA PRO A 324 -25.30 10.39 -12.80
C PRO A 324 -26.79 10.06 -12.92
N GLY A 325 -27.54 10.18 -11.82
CA GLY A 325 -28.97 9.86 -11.79
C GLY A 325 -29.32 8.37 -11.90
N GLY A 326 -28.33 7.47 -11.94
CA GLY A 326 -28.55 6.03 -11.94
C GLY A 326 -29.12 5.53 -10.60
N GLY A 327 -30.02 4.54 -10.66
CA GLY A 327 -30.65 3.95 -9.48
C GLY A 327 -29.79 2.90 -8.77
N SER A 328 -28.80 2.31 -9.45
CA SER A 328 -27.90 1.30 -8.90
C SER A 328 -26.55 1.29 -9.62
N PRO A 329 -25.46 0.93 -8.93
CA PRO A 329 -24.15 0.79 -9.55
C PRO A 329 -24.05 -0.51 -10.35
N THR A 330 -23.22 -0.48 -11.39
CA THR A 330 -22.81 -1.65 -12.17
C THR A 330 -21.40 -2.08 -11.79
N THR A 331 -21.14 -3.38 -11.74
CA THR A 331 -19.76 -3.90 -11.58
C THR A 331 -19.04 -3.92 -12.92
N LEU A 332 -17.83 -3.38 -12.95
CA LEU A 332 -16.91 -3.44 -14.09
C LEU A 332 -15.93 -4.60 -13.88
N ASP A 333 -15.75 -5.41 -14.92
CA ASP A 333 -14.80 -6.52 -14.93
C ASP A 333 -13.80 -6.37 -16.09
N PHE A 334 -12.54 -6.72 -15.82
CA PHE A 334 -11.43 -6.57 -16.75
C PHE A 334 -10.66 -7.89 -16.83
N PRO A 335 -10.87 -8.68 -17.90
CA PRO A 335 -10.22 -9.96 -18.06
C PRO A 335 -8.70 -9.85 -17.92
N GLY A 336 -8.12 -10.65 -17.01
CA GLY A 336 -6.68 -10.71 -16.77
C GLY A 336 -6.15 -9.73 -15.70
N VAL A 337 -7.00 -8.94 -15.06
CA VAL A 337 -6.63 -8.07 -13.92
C VAL A 337 -7.23 -8.64 -12.64
N ASP A 338 -6.38 -9.16 -11.74
CA ASP A 338 -6.82 -9.64 -10.44
C ASP A 338 -6.94 -8.50 -9.43
N LEU A 339 -8.18 -8.07 -9.18
CA LEU A 339 -8.47 -6.95 -8.27
C LEU A 339 -8.26 -7.29 -6.78
N ARG A 340 -7.98 -8.55 -6.40
CA ARG A 340 -7.71 -8.92 -4.98
C ARG A 340 -6.61 -8.07 -4.36
N SER A 341 -5.54 -7.84 -5.12
CA SER A 341 -4.39 -7.03 -4.70
C SER A 341 -4.46 -5.57 -5.16
N ALA A 342 -5.63 -5.12 -5.61
CA ALA A 342 -5.83 -3.72 -5.99
C ALA A 342 -5.72 -2.82 -4.75
N SER A 343 -4.96 -1.73 -4.88
CA SER A 343 -4.69 -0.79 -3.80
C SER A 343 -5.39 0.55 -4.00
N ASP A 344 -5.47 1.04 -5.23
CA ASP A 344 -5.97 2.38 -5.54
C ASP A 344 -6.52 2.48 -6.97
N LEU A 345 -7.30 3.54 -7.21
CA LEU A 345 -8.04 3.83 -8.43
C LEU A 345 -7.89 5.32 -8.77
N ALA A 346 -7.64 5.63 -10.03
CA ALA A 346 -7.77 6.99 -10.56
C ALA A 346 -8.55 6.94 -11.87
N VAL A 347 -9.29 8.02 -12.16
CA VAL A 347 -10.06 8.15 -13.40
C VAL A 347 -9.82 9.54 -13.98
N ASP A 348 -9.57 9.63 -15.28
CA ASP A 348 -9.41 10.93 -15.94
C ASP A 348 -10.75 11.52 -16.40
N GLN A 349 -10.72 12.76 -16.90
CA GLN A 349 -11.93 13.46 -17.35
C GLN A 349 -12.65 12.74 -18.50
N ALA A 350 -11.94 11.94 -19.31
CA ALA A 350 -12.53 11.17 -20.40
C ALA A 350 -13.17 9.85 -19.94
N GLY A 351 -13.00 9.50 -18.65
CA GLY A 351 -13.50 8.25 -18.10
C GLY A 351 -12.56 7.06 -18.33
N ASN A 352 -11.29 7.30 -18.67
CA ASN A 352 -10.30 6.22 -18.67
C ASN A 352 -9.92 5.86 -17.24
N ILE A 353 -9.78 4.57 -16.98
CA ILE A 353 -9.60 4.01 -15.65
C ILE A 353 -8.14 3.59 -15.47
N TYR A 354 -7.57 3.95 -14.33
CA TYR A 354 -6.23 3.55 -13.91
C TYR A 354 -6.35 2.79 -12.59
N LEU A 355 -5.73 1.61 -12.51
CA LEU A 355 -5.78 0.74 -11.33
C LEU A 355 -4.37 0.36 -10.90
N SER A 356 -4.05 0.51 -9.61
CA SER A 356 -2.85 -0.09 -9.05
C SER A 356 -3.16 -1.47 -8.46
N VAL A 357 -2.44 -2.48 -8.94
CA VAL A 357 -2.58 -3.88 -8.52
C VAL A 357 -1.20 -4.43 -8.22
N GLY A 358 -0.92 -4.67 -6.93
CA GLY A 358 0.43 -5.02 -6.47
C GLY A 358 1.47 -3.99 -6.91
N ALA A 359 2.47 -4.40 -7.70
CA ALA A 359 3.52 -3.52 -8.23
C ALA A 359 3.22 -2.93 -9.62
N GLN A 360 2.00 -3.08 -10.13
CA GLN A 360 1.63 -2.76 -11.50
C GLN A 360 0.56 -1.67 -11.55
N VAL A 361 0.57 -0.89 -12.63
CA VAL A 361 -0.52 0.03 -12.98
C VAL A 361 -1.15 -0.45 -14.28
N TRP A 362 -2.47 -0.59 -14.27
CA TRP A 362 -3.28 -0.96 -15.42
C TRP A 362 -4.05 0.27 -15.91
N TYR A 363 -4.12 0.44 -17.21
CA TYR A 363 -4.89 1.45 -17.92
C TYR A 363 -6.01 0.75 -18.69
N ILE A 364 -7.23 1.26 -18.58
CA ILE A 364 -8.38 0.81 -19.34
C ILE A 364 -9.02 2.03 -19.99
N GLU A 365 -9.10 2.02 -21.32
CA GLU A 365 -9.78 3.07 -22.07
C GLU A 365 -11.28 3.10 -21.73
N GLY A 366 -11.84 4.31 -21.61
CA GLY A 366 -13.24 4.52 -21.24
C GLY A 366 -14.21 3.74 -22.15
N GLY A 367 -15.08 2.94 -21.55
CA GLY A 367 -16.05 2.11 -22.26
C GLY A 367 -15.47 0.86 -22.93
N LYS A 368 -14.16 0.60 -22.80
CA LYS A 368 -13.53 -0.65 -23.20
C LYS A 368 -13.34 -1.58 -21.99
N SER A 369 -13.10 -2.86 -22.26
CA SER A 369 -12.79 -3.88 -21.25
C SER A 369 -11.38 -4.45 -21.36
N THR A 370 -10.59 -3.99 -22.35
CA THR A 370 -9.24 -4.52 -22.60
C THR A 370 -8.22 -3.71 -21.80
N PRO A 371 -7.59 -4.30 -20.78
CA PRO A 371 -6.62 -3.61 -19.96
C PRO A 371 -5.24 -3.60 -20.60
N ILE A 372 -4.53 -2.48 -20.46
CA ILE A 372 -3.16 -2.28 -20.92
C ILE A 372 -2.28 -2.03 -19.69
N ARG A 373 -1.20 -2.79 -19.56
CA ARG A 373 -0.26 -2.57 -18.45
C ARG A 373 0.68 -1.41 -18.76
N LEU A 374 0.69 -0.40 -17.89
CA LEU A 374 1.61 0.71 -18.01
C LEU A 374 3.04 0.29 -17.57
N PRO A 375 4.09 0.83 -18.22
CA PRO A 375 5.48 0.42 -18.02
C PRO A 375 6.12 0.96 -16.73
N PHE A 376 5.39 0.98 -15.61
CA PHE A 376 5.98 1.21 -14.29
C PHE A 376 6.94 0.06 -13.92
N ARG A 377 8.08 0.42 -13.32
CA ARG A 377 9.17 -0.49 -12.93
C ARG A 377 9.78 -0.02 -11.61
N GLY A 378 10.40 -0.94 -10.87
CA GLY A 378 11.14 -0.62 -9.65
C GLY A 378 10.31 -0.56 -8.37
N PHE A 379 9.00 -0.80 -8.43
CA PHE A 379 8.15 -0.93 -7.25
C PHE A 379 8.08 -2.38 -6.76
N THR A 380 8.04 -2.57 -5.44
CA THR A 380 7.62 -3.82 -4.78
C THR A 380 6.11 -3.87 -4.60
N ALA A 381 5.50 -2.71 -4.34
CA ALA A 381 4.06 -2.49 -4.31
C ALA A 381 3.78 -1.01 -4.57
N ILE A 382 2.68 -0.73 -5.25
CA ILE A 382 2.16 0.63 -5.47
C ILE A 382 1.04 0.86 -4.48
N ASN A 383 1.14 1.95 -3.72
CA ASN A 383 0.20 2.31 -2.67
C ASN A 383 -0.89 3.24 -3.18
N ALA A 384 -0.54 4.19 -4.04
CA ALA A 384 -1.50 5.14 -4.61
C ALA A 384 -1.08 5.60 -6.00
N ILE A 385 -2.06 6.04 -6.79
CA ILE A 385 -1.90 6.53 -8.16
C ILE A 385 -2.71 7.82 -8.39
N ALA A 386 -2.25 8.63 -9.34
CA ALA A 386 -2.97 9.81 -9.80
C ALA A 386 -2.76 10.00 -11.30
N VAL A 387 -3.68 10.74 -11.93
CA VAL A 387 -3.57 11.15 -13.33
C VAL A 387 -3.80 12.66 -13.43
N ASP A 388 -2.98 13.35 -14.19
CA ASP A 388 -3.17 14.78 -14.46
C ASP A 388 -4.03 15.04 -15.71
N THR A 389 -4.40 16.29 -15.93
CA THR A 389 -5.23 16.69 -17.10
C THR A 389 -4.52 16.51 -18.44
N ALA A 390 -3.21 16.31 -18.46
CA ALA A 390 -2.43 15.99 -19.65
C ALA A 390 -2.33 14.47 -19.90
N GLY A 391 -2.92 13.64 -19.03
CA GLY A 391 -2.88 12.19 -19.12
C GLY A 391 -1.57 11.57 -18.62
N ASN A 392 -0.73 12.32 -17.91
CA ASN A 392 0.44 11.73 -17.26
C ASN A 392 -0.01 10.95 -16.03
N THR A 393 0.53 9.75 -15.85
CA THR A 393 0.23 8.89 -14.69
C THR A 393 1.32 9.01 -13.64
N TYR A 394 0.92 9.06 -12.39
CA TYR A 394 1.81 9.15 -11.24
C TYR A 394 1.54 7.96 -10.32
N ALA A 395 2.60 7.39 -9.77
CA ALA A 395 2.50 6.27 -8.85
C ALA A 395 3.46 6.49 -7.68
N VAL A 396 3.01 6.16 -6.47
CA VAL A 396 3.83 6.18 -5.27
C VAL A 396 3.73 4.83 -4.55
N GLY A 397 4.86 4.34 -4.04
CA GLY A 397 4.87 3.09 -3.30
C GLY A 397 6.25 2.62 -2.86
N GLY A 398 6.31 1.38 -2.40
CA GLY A 398 7.54 0.72 -1.96
C GLY A 398 8.46 0.42 -3.14
N LEU A 399 9.75 0.70 -2.98
CA LEU A 399 10.76 0.47 -4.00
C LEU A 399 11.50 -0.85 -3.76
N LEU A 400 11.94 -1.47 -4.85
CA LEU A 400 12.89 -2.57 -4.81
C LEU A 400 14.23 -2.06 -4.24
N GLY A 401 14.60 -2.55 -3.07
CA GLY A 401 15.92 -2.29 -2.48
C GLY A 401 17.02 -3.00 -3.24
N SER A 402 18.21 -2.42 -3.27
CA SER A 402 19.42 -3.06 -3.83
C SER A 402 20.03 -4.09 -2.86
N ASP A 403 19.67 -4.04 -1.58
CA ASP A 403 20.34 -4.78 -0.50
C ASP A 403 19.30 -5.42 0.43
N LEU A 404 19.51 -6.68 0.84
CA LEU A 404 18.62 -7.44 1.75
C LEU A 404 18.50 -6.82 3.16
N ASN A 405 19.42 -5.93 3.53
CA ASN A 405 19.43 -5.20 4.81
C ASN A 405 18.95 -3.74 4.68
N SER A 406 18.49 -3.31 3.49
CA SER A 406 17.98 -1.95 3.28
C SER A 406 16.62 -1.79 3.97
N SER A 407 16.50 -0.76 4.81
CA SER A 407 15.20 -0.25 5.27
C SER A 407 14.24 -0.11 4.08
N LEU A 408 12.95 -0.45 4.25
CA LEU A 408 11.90 -0.25 3.25
C LEU A 408 11.98 1.19 2.72
N LYS A 409 12.34 1.33 1.44
CA LYS A 409 12.37 2.63 0.75
C LYS A 409 11.06 2.84 0.02
N TYR A 410 10.62 4.08 -0.02
CA TYR A 410 9.47 4.50 -0.81
C TYR A 410 9.91 5.53 -1.84
N GLY A 411 9.15 5.64 -2.92
CA GLY A 411 9.38 6.66 -3.94
C GLY A 411 8.14 6.91 -4.77
N ALA A 412 8.20 7.98 -5.54
CA ALA A 412 7.17 8.36 -6.48
C ALA A 412 7.74 8.48 -7.89
N LYS A 413 6.97 8.04 -8.88
CA LYS A 413 7.37 8.06 -10.29
C LYS A 413 6.26 8.69 -11.14
N LYS A 414 6.64 9.44 -12.17
CA LYS A 414 5.77 9.96 -13.22
C LYS A 414 6.01 9.17 -14.50
N LEU A 415 4.95 8.82 -15.21
CA LEU A 415 4.99 8.31 -16.57
C LEU A 415 4.24 9.30 -17.46
N ALA A 416 4.93 9.95 -18.39
CA ALA A 416 4.25 10.82 -19.33
C ALA A 416 3.52 10.02 -20.41
N LEU A 417 2.45 10.58 -20.96
CA LEU A 417 1.65 9.92 -21.97
C LEU A 417 2.51 9.56 -23.20
N GLY A 418 2.47 8.29 -23.61
CA GLY A 418 3.24 7.78 -24.75
C GLY A 418 4.70 7.44 -24.44
N GLU A 419 5.19 7.73 -23.23
CA GLU A 419 6.54 7.31 -22.82
C GLU A 419 6.54 5.86 -22.34
N ASN A 420 7.72 5.23 -22.41
CA ASN A 420 7.95 3.86 -21.94
C ASN A 420 8.86 3.77 -20.71
N ARG A 421 9.26 4.92 -20.15
CA ARG A 421 10.18 4.99 -19.03
C ARG A 421 9.68 6.00 -18.01
N PRO A 422 9.22 5.55 -16.82
CA PRO A 422 8.87 6.46 -15.75
C PRO A 422 10.08 7.24 -15.23
N THR A 423 9.86 8.50 -14.87
CA THR A 423 10.85 9.38 -14.23
C THR A 423 10.62 9.44 -12.72
N ASP A 424 11.69 9.45 -11.94
CA ASP A 424 11.64 9.57 -10.48
C ASP A 424 11.30 11.00 -10.05
N LEU A 425 10.43 11.13 -9.05
CA LEU A 425 10.04 12.41 -8.44
C LEU A 425 10.80 12.64 -7.14
N SER A 426 11.32 13.86 -6.96
CA SER A 426 12.22 14.22 -5.86
C SER A 426 11.50 14.60 -4.56
N PHE A 427 10.86 13.63 -3.92
CA PHE A 427 10.18 13.81 -2.64
C PHE A 427 11.05 13.52 -1.39
N GLY A 428 12.33 13.18 -1.58
CA GLY A 428 13.20 12.76 -0.47
C GLY A 428 12.73 11.44 0.16
N ASP A 429 13.09 11.22 1.42
CA ASP A 429 12.68 10.02 2.18
C ASP A 429 11.20 10.10 2.56
N ILE A 430 10.35 9.62 1.66
CA ILE A 430 8.92 9.39 1.95
C ILE A 430 8.79 8.14 2.80
N PHE A 431 7.82 8.14 3.72
CA PHE A 431 7.52 6.98 4.54
C PHE A 431 6.03 6.65 4.55
N LEU A 432 5.68 5.37 4.31
CA LEU A 432 4.29 4.87 4.21
C LEU A 432 3.37 5.83 3.43
N PRO A 433 3.65 6.05 2.13
CA PRO A 433 2.77 6.84 1.29
C PRO A 433 1.40 6.15 1.20
N ARG A 434 0.33 6.93 1.31
CA ARG A 434 -1.06 6.42 1.26
C ARG A 434 -1.92 7.02 0.17
N GLY A 435 -1.54 8.21 -0.32
CA GLY A 435 -2.26 8.93 -1.35
C GLY A 435 -1.32 9.80 -2.15
N ILE A 436 -1.68 10.02 -3.40
CA ILE A 436 -1.01 10.95 -4.31
C ILE A 436 -2.08 11.70 -5.10
N ALA A 437 -1.85 12.99 -5.34
CA ALA A 437 -2.75 13.82 -6.13
C ALA A 437 -1.95 14.84 -6.93
N VAL A 438 -2.50 15.33 -8.04
CA VAL A 438 -1.86 16.34 -8.88
C VAL A 438 -2.84 17.47 -9.14
N ASP A 439 -2.40 18.71 -8.88
CA ASP A 439 -3.24 19.89 -9.13
C ASP A 439 -3.17 20.35 -10.60
N LYS A 440 -4.03 21.29 -10.98
CA LYS A 440 -4.09 21.87 -12.33
C LYS A 440 -2.78 22.54 -12.79
N SER A 441 -1.89 22.89 -11.85
CA SER A 441 -0.59 23.48 -12.14
C SER A 441 0.51 22.42 -12.31
N GLY A 442 0.18 21.14 -12.16
CA GLY A 442 1.13 20.03 -12.23
C GLY A 442 1.94 19.84 -10.95
N ASN A 443 1.56 20.47 -9.83
CA ASN A 443 2.19 20.18 -8.55
C ASN A 443 1.69 18.84 -8.03
N VAL A 444 2.59 18.02 -7.52
CA VAL A 444 2.29 16.68 -7.00
C VAL A 444 2.25 16.72 -5.49
N TYR A 445 1.25 16.09 -4.89
CA TYR A 445 1.03 16.05 -3.46
C TYR A 445 1.04 14.59 -2.99
N ILE A 446 1.74 14.30 -1.90
CA ILE A 446 1.82 12.94 -1.34
C ILE A 446 1.43 12.98 0.13
N CYS A 447 0.46 12.14 0.49
CA CYS A 447 0.12 11.82 1.86
C CYS A 447 1.11 10.80 2.40
N ALA A 448 1.87 11.16 3.44
CA ALA A 448 2.93 10.33 3.99
C ALA A 448 2.92 10.30 5.52
N GLY A 449 3.41 9.20 6.08
CA GLY A 449 3.73 9.09 7.50
C GLY A 449 4.99 9.87 7.87
N ASN A 450 5.04 10.38 9.09
CA ASN A 450 6.28 10.88 9.69
C ASN A 450 6.99 9.73 10.40
N LYS A 451 8.23 9.46 9.99
CA LYS A 451 9.12 8.50 10.67
C LYS A 451 9.21 8.79 12.15
N GLY A 452 9.06 7.79 13.02
CA GLY A 452 9.31 8.04 14.45
C GLY A 452 8.16 8.62 15.27
N THR A 453 7.17 9.30 14.67
CA THR A 453 6.39 10.29 15.46
C THR A 453 4.94 9.99 15.75
N GLY A 454 4.33 9.11 14.99
CA GLY A 454 2.95 8.79 15.29
C GLY A 454 1.94 9.58 14.45
N ARG A 455 2.46 10.37 13.52
CA ARG A 455 1.70 11.37 12.77
C ARG A 455 1.93 11.22 11.28
N GLY A 456 1.15 11.96 10.50
CA GLY A 456 1.31 12.10 9.06
C GLY A 456 1.57 13.53 8.62
N HIS A 457 1.76 13.72 7.34
CA HIS A 457 1.91 15.01 6.69
C HIS A 457 1.58 14.89 5.20
N VAL A 458 1.43 16.04 4.55
CA VAL A 458 1.34 16.13 3.10
C VAL A 458 2.58 16.85 2.58
N LEU A 459 3.27 16.23 1.62
CA LEU A 459 4.39 16.81 0.88
C LEU A 459 3.87 17.37 -0.44
N LYS A 460 4.33 18.55 -0.83
CA LYS A 460 4.10 19.16 -2.14
C LYS A 460 5.41 19.23 -2.92
N LEU A 461 5.45 18.67 -4.11
CA LEU A 461 6.49 18.87 -5.10
C LEU A 461 5.94 19.80 -6.18
N ALA A 462 6.47 21.03 -6.25
CA ALA A 462 6.04 21.95 -7.29
C ALA A 462 6.47 21.46 -8.68
N ALA A 463 5.71 21.79 -9.73
CA ALA A 463 6.03 21.38 -11.09
C ALA A 463 7.46 21.82 -11.47
N GLY A 464 8.31 20.88 -11.88
CA GLY A 464 9.70 21.12 -12.24
C GLY A 464 10.66 21.36 -11.06
N ALA A 465 10.18 21.34 -9.81
CA ALA A 465 11.03 21.47 -8.64
C ALA A 465 11.83 20.19 -8.39
N THR A 466 12.99 20.34 -7.73
CA THR A 466 13.89 19.24 -7.37
C THR A 466 13.80 18.84 -5.91
N ALA A 467 12.90 19.47 -5.14
CA ALA A 467 12.68 19.18 -3.73
C ALA A 467 11.23 19.47 -3.35
N SER A 468 10.65 18.59 -2.53
CA SER A 468 9.32 18.79 -1.96
C SER A 468 9.34 19.66 -0.71
N THR A 469 8.25 20.36 -0.44
CA THR A 469 7.98 21.11 0.79
C THR A 469 6.84 20.45 1.58
N LYS A 470 6.88 20.56 2.91
CA LYS A 470 5.80 20.07 3.77
C LYS A 470 4.70 21.13 3.88
N LEU A 471 3.45 20.72 3.71
CA LEU A 471 2.31 21.60 3.92
C LEU A 471 2.09 21.85 5.43
N PRO A 472 1.75 23.08 5.85
CA PRO A 472 1.60 23.47 7.24
C PRO A 472 0.23 23.04 7.81
N ILE A 473 -0.12 21.76 7.65
CA ILE A 473 -1.38 21.19 8.15
C ILE A 473 -1.11 20.55 9.52
N PRO A 474 -1.65 21.10 10.63
CA PRO A 474 -1.41 20.58 11.97
C PRO A 474 -2.14 19.27 12.22
N ASP A 475 -1.59 18.46 13.13
CA ASP A 475 -2.23 17.31 13.76
C ASP A 475 -2.79 16.18 12.85
N LEU A 476 -2.29 16.07 11.62
CA LEU A 476 -2.54 14.91 10.78
C LEU A 476 -1.98 13.62 11.42
N ILE A 477 -2.79 12.57 11.50
CA ILE A 477 -2.35 11.26 12.02
C ILE A 477 -2.02 10.30 10.88
N GLU A 478 -2.94 10.15 9.94
CA GLU A 478 -2.90 9.24 8.81
C GLU A 478 -3.62 9.86 7.61
N PRO A 479 -3.02 10.88 6.96
CA PRO A 479 -3.57 11.40 5.71
C PRO A 479 -3.59 10.25 4.70
N ARG A 480 -4.77 9.97 4.14
CA ARG A 480 -4.97 8.90 3.17
C ARG A 480 -5.09 9.44 1.76
N HIS A 481 -5.92 10.45 1.55
CA HIS A 481 -6.14 11.03 0.23
C HIS A 481 -6.18 12.55 0.27
N VAL A 482 -5.78 13.17 -0.85
CA VAL A 482 -5.84 14.61 -1.10
C VAL A 482 -6.64 14.86 -2.37
N ALA A 483 -7.60 15.76 -2.33
CA ALA A 483 -8.34 16.20 -3.51
C ALA A 483 -8.38 17.73 -3.61
N PHE A 484 -8.75 18.23 -4.78
CA PHE A 484 -8.85 19.66 -5.05
C PHE A 484 -10.24 19.99 -5.57
N ASP A 485 -10.80 21.11 -5.11
CA ASP A 485 -11.94 21.70 -5.79
C ASP A 485 -11.51 22.52 -7.01
N SER A 486 -12.49 23.08 -7.73
CA SER A 486 -12.21 23.92 -8.90
C SER A 486 -11.41 25.18 -8.59
N ALA A 487 -11.49 25.71 -7.37
CA ALA A 487 -10.79 26.90 -6.89
C ALA A 487 -9.34 26.61 -6.45
N GLY A 488 -8.98 25.33 -6.30
CA GLY A 488 -7.66 24.87 -5.89
C GLY A 488 -7.50 24.74 -4.38
N ASN A 489 -8.60 24.78 -3.60
CA ASN A 489 -8.54 24.46 -2.18
C ASN A 489 -8.21 22.96 -2.03
N ILE A 490 -7.42 22.64 -1.01
CA ILE A 490 -6.91 21.29 -0.77
C ILE A 490 -7.76 20.62 0.31
N PHE A 491 -8.29 19.45 0.00
CA PHE A 491 -9.08 18.64 0.89
C PHE A 491 -8.34 17.38 1.30
N ILE A 492 -8.29 17.07 2.60
CA ILE A 492 -7.50 15.96 3.13
C ILE A 492 -8.38 15.05 3.99
N ALA A 493 -8.42 13.77 3.63
CA ALA A 493 -9.01 12.71 4.46
C ALA A 493 -7.95 12.15 5.42
N ASP A 494 -8.15 12.32 6.73
CA ASP A 494 -7.27 11.81 7.79
C ASP A 494 -7.92 10.63 8.53
N GLY A 495 -7.51 9.41 8.16
CA GLY A 495 -8.18 8.16 8.50
C GLY A 495 -8.33 7.92 10.02
N PHE A 496 -7.24 8.03 10.78
CA PHE A 496 -7.28 7.87 12.25
C PHE A 496 -7.63 9.13 13.02
N GLY A 497 -7.33 10.32 12.48
CA GLY A 497 -7.67 11.59 13.11
C GLY A 497 -9.17 11.88 13.17
N ARG A 498 -10.00 11.03 12.54
CA ARG A 498 -11.44 11.21 12.34
C ARG A 498 -11.72 12.64 11.90
N GLY A 499 -10.99 13.08 10.88
CA GLY A 499 -11.00 14.45 10.42
C GLY A 499 -10.98 14.55 8.91
N PHE A 500 -11.76 15.51 8.42
CA PHE A 500 -11.71 15.99 7.05
C PHE A 500 -11.28 17.45 7.13
N TYR A 501 -10.23 17.83 6.40
CA TYR A 501 -9.64 19.16 6.50
C TYR A 501 -9.68 19.85 5.15
N GLU A 502 -9.97 21.15 5.18
CA GLU A 502 -9.84 22.08 4.06
C GLU A 502 -8.65 23.00 4.34
N TRP A 503 -7.75 23.11 3.36
CA TRP A 503 -6.71 24.12 3.35
C TRP A 503 -6.89 25.03 2.13
N PRO A 504 -7.20 26.32 2.34
CA PRO A 504 -7.48 27.25 1.26
C PRO A 504 -6.31 27.44 0.29
N ALA A 505 -6.64 27.65 -0.99
CA ALA A 505 -5.65 27.88 -2.05
C ALA A 505 -4.77 29.12 -1.82
N ASP A 506 -5.29 30.11 -1.06
CA ASP A 506 -4.57 31.33 -0.68
C ASP A 506 -3.54 31.12 0.44
N GLY A 507 -3.43 29.90 0.97
CA GLY A 507 -2.52 29.55 2.06
C GLY A 507 -3.00 29.99 3.44
N GLY A 508 -4.28 30.38 3.58
CA GLY A 508 -4.91 30.72 4.84
C GLY A 508 -4.98 29.55 5.84
N ASN A 509 -5.65 29.80 6.98
CA ASN A 509 -5.74 28.80 8.05
C ASN A 509 -6.51 27.56 7.61
N VAL A 510 -5.97 26.38 7.95
CA VAL A 510 -6.63 25.08 7.81
C VAL A 510 -7.88 25.03 8.67
N VAL A 511 -8.97 24.49 8.13
CA VAL A 511 -10.25 24.29 8.82
C VAL A 511 -10.61 22.82 8.83
N LYS A 512 -11.11 22.33 9.97
CA LYS A 512 -11.74 21.01 10.04
C LYS A 512 -13.18 21.13 9.55
N VAL A 513 -13.51 20.42 8.48
CA VAL A 513 -14.86 20.37 7.92
C VAL A 513 -15.70 19.39 8.77
N PRO A 514 -16.94 19.75 9.15
CA PRO A 514 -17.78 18.94 10.05
C PRO A 514 -18.45 17.76 9.32
N LEU A 515 -17.68 16.90 8.66
CA LEU A 515 -18.17 15.67 8.03
C LEU A 515 -18.09 14.45 8.94
N ALA A 516 -18.77 13.38 8.54
CA ALA A 516 -18.81 12.11 9.26
C ALA A 516 -17.40 11.61 9.63
N ALA A 517 -17.25 11.14 10.87
CA ALA A 517 -16.07 10.43 11.30
C ALA A 517 -15.79 9.24 10.35
N ASN A 518 -14.51 9.01 10.02
CA ASN A 518 -14.02 7.92 9.15
C ASN A 518 -14.10 8.18 7.63
N SER A 519 -13.88 9.42 7.19
CA SER A 519 -13.59 9.71 5.78
C SER A 519 -12.31 8.98 5.36
N TYR A 520 -12.41 8.05 4.41
CA TYR A 520 -11.31 7.23 3.92
C TYR A 520 -10.71 7.80 2.63
N ASP A 521 -11.57 8.22 1.70
CA ASP A 521 -11.20 8.80 0.41
C ASP A 521 -12.16 9.93 0.02
N VAL A 522 -11.73 10.84 -0.84
CA VAL A 522 -12.48 12.00 -1.30
C VAL A 522 -12.23 12.34 -2.76
N ALA A 523 -13.28 12.79 -3.44
CA ALA A 523 -13.23 13.23 -4.83
C ALA A 523 -14.22 14.38 -5.09
N PHE A 524 -13.99 15.12 -6.17
CA PHE A 524 -14.88 16.19 -6.62
C PHE A 524 -15.32 15.92 -8.06
N ASP A 525 -16.57 16.26 -8.37
CA ASP A 525 -16.98 16.41 -9.77
C ASP A 525 -16.69 17.82 -10.31
N SER A 526 -16.94 18.02 -11.60
CA SER A 526 -16.77 19.30 -12.28
C SER A 526 -17.70 20.42 -11.75
N ALA A 527 -18.74 20.08 -10.99
CA ALA A 527 -19.65 21.02 -10.34
C ALA A 527 -19.26 21.32 -8.88
N ASN A 528 -18.09 20.85 -8.40
CA ASN A 528 -17.63 20.92 -7.02
C ASN A 528 -18.54 20.20 -6.00
N ALA A 529 -19.36 19.23 -6.44
CA ALA A 529 -19.96 18.34 -5.45
C ALA A 529 -18.86 17.47 -4.84
N LEU A 530 -18.83 17.41 -3.51
CA LEU A 530 -17.90 16.60 -2.76
C LEU A 530 -18.44 15.18 -2.64
N TYR A 531 -17.59 14.20 -2.95
CA TYR A 531 -17.86 12.78 -2.72
C TYR A 531 -16.89 12.27 -1.66
N VAL A 532 -17.42 11.55 -0.67
CA VAL A 532 -16.64 10.98 0.43
C VAL A 532 -16.91 9.49 0.52
N LEU A 533 -15.84 8.68 0.46
CA LEU A 533 -15.88 7.26 0.78
C LEU A 533 -15.60 7.09 2.27
N THR A 534 -16.48 6.43 3.00
CA THR A 534 -16.31 6.17 4.42
C THR A 534 -15.77 4.77 4.68
N SER A 535 -14.95 4.61 5.72
CA SER A 535 -14.59 3.28 6.22
C SER A 535 -15.77 2.61 6.92
N ALA A 536 -15.79 1.29 6.88
CA ALA A 536 -16.69 0.55 7.74
C ALA A 536 -16.31 0.68 9.23
N VAL A 537 -17.29 0.51 10.10
CA VAL A 537 -17.15 0.53 11.55
C VAL A 537 -17.45 -0.87 12.08
N SER A 538 -16.50 -1.41 12.85
CA SER A 538 -16.67 -2.66 13.58
C SER A 538 -16.80 -2.38 15.09
N ASP A 539 -17.51 -3.25 15.80
CA ASP A 539 -17.54 -3.22 17.27
C ASP A 539 -16.27 -3.82 17.88
N ARG A 540 -16.20 -3.85 19.22
CA ARG A 540 -15.08 -4.44 19.96
C ARG A 540 -14.95 -5.96 19.78
N SER A 541 -15.96 -6.61 19.23
CA SER A 541 -15.99 -8.04 18.94
C SER A 541 -15.67 -8.31 17.47
N ASN A 542 -15.15 -7.32 16.73
CA ASN A 542 -14.82 -7.42 15.31
C ASN A 542 -16.02 -7.81 14.44
N LYS A 543 -17.25 -7.45 14.85
CA LYS A 543 -18.42 -7.55 13.99
C LYS A 543 -18.68 -6.22 13.30
N LEU A 544 -19.01 -6.29 12.02
CA LEU A 544 -19.35 -5.11 11.22
C LEU A 544 -20.68 -4.53 11.73
N VAL A 545 -20.62 -3.31 12.28
CA VAL A 545 -21.81 -2.58 12.77
C VAL A 545 -22.35 -1.66 11.69
N GLN A 546 -21.45 -1.07 10.90
CA GLN A 546 -21.79 -0.20 9.81
C GLN A 546 -20.83 -0.45 8.65
N PRO A 547 -21.31 -0.84 7.46
CA PRO A 547 -20.46 -0.94 6.28
C PRO A 547 -19.99 0.45 5.82
N GLY A 548 -18.89 0.47 5.06
CA GLY A 548 -18.43 1.67 4.36
C GLY A 548 -19.43 2.08 3.28
N ARG A 549 -19.49 3.39 2.99
CA ARG A 549 -20.52 4.01 2.15
C ARG A 549 -19.94 5.14 1.32
N VAL A 550 -20.65 5.57 0.29
CA VAL A 550 -20.33 6.79 -0.47
C VAL A 550 -21.35 7.86 -0.15
N LEU A 551 -20.88 9.03 0.27
CA LEU A 551 -21.69 10.20 0.56
C LEU A 551 -21.42 11.27 -0.49
N LYS A 552 -22.47 11.85 -1.06
CA LYS A 552 -22.42 13.07 -1.87
C LYS A 552 -22.85 14.26 -1.02
N ILE A 553 -22.03 15.28 -0.94
CA ILE A 553 -22.37 16.57 -0.35
C ILE A 553 -22.39 17.60 -1.47
N PRO A 554 -23.56 18.19 -1.79
CA PRO A 554 -23.65 19.27 -2.77
C PRO A 554 -22.74 20.45 -2.39
N PRO A 555 -22.24 21.23 -3.38
CA PRO A 555 -21.54 22.47 -3.08
C PRO A 555 -22.47 23.43 -2.34
N ASP A 556 -21.90 24.33 -1.53
CA ASP A 556 -22.68 25.40 -0.91
C ASP A 556 -23.32 26.29 -1.98
N SER A 557 -24.57 26.68 -1.75
CA SER A 557 -25.38 27.51 -2.64
C SER A 557 -24.91 28.94 -2.77
#